data_AF-A0A7C5PMI0-F1
#
_entry.id   AF-A0A7C5PMI0-F1
#
_cell.length_a   1.000
_cell.length_b   1.000
_cell.length_c   1.000
_cell.angle_alpha   90.00
_cell.angle_beta   90.00
_cell.angle_gamma   90.00
#
_symmetry.space_group_name_H-M   'P 1'
#
loop_
_entity.id
_entity.type
_entity.pdbx_description
1 polymer ?
#
loop_
_entity_poly.entity_id
_entity_poly.type
_entity_poly.pdbx_seq_one_letter_code
_entity_poly.pdbx_strand_id
1 'polypeptide(L)'
;PYRVIAASILALSAVMITPASLVFENPAAIAPDAVSLLAAVTLGVVQTALATLLMFNIIRRQGATFFSQINFLVPLFGVLSGFVILGEIPAPSALAALVIILSGIFMARLGISRVHK
;
A
#
# COMPACT_ATOMS: atom_id res chain seq x y z
N PRO A 1 22.50 6.04 -0.72
CA PRO A 1 21.86 6.02 0.61
C PRO A 1 20.43 5.46 0.66
N TYR A 2 19.51 5.83 -0.24
CA TYR A 2 18.09 5.41 -0.14
C TYR A 2 17.84 3.90 -0.31
N ARG A 3 18.64 3.22 -1.13
CA ARG A 3 18.59 1.75 -1.24
C ARG A 3 18.95 1.07 0.09
N VAL A 4 19.85 1.69 0.86
CA VAL A 4 20.26 1.21 2.19
C VAL A 4 19.14 1.44 3.20
N ILE A 5 18.46 2.59 3.16
CA ILE A 5 17.30 2.87 4.03
C ILE A 5 16.14 1.91 3.74
N ALA A 6 15.82 1.67 2.47
CA ALA A 6 14.80 0.70 2.09
C ALA A 6 15.17 -0.72 2.56
N ALA A 7 16.41 -1.14 2.35
CA ALA A 7 16.90 -2.43 2.82
C ALA A 7 16.86 -2.54 4.36
N SER A 8 17.26 -1.50 5.09
CA SER A 8 17.23 -1.51 6.55
C SER A 8 15.81 -1.55 7.12
N ILE A 9 14.86 -0.86 6.49
CA ILE A 9 13.45 -0.92 6.90
C ILE A 9 12.90 -2.32 6.70
N LEU A 10 13.10 -2.92 5.52
CA LEU A 10 12.61 -4.27 5.23
C LEU A 10 13.27 -5.32 6.13
N ALA A 11 14.58 -5.20 6.37
CA ALA A 11 15.30 -6.09 7.28
C ALA A 11 14.80 -5.96 8.72
N LEU A 12 14.63 -4.73 9.22
CA LEU A 12 14.13 -4.50 10.58
C LEU A 12 12.69 -4.98 10.74
N SER A 13 11.83 -4.75 9.74
CA SER A 13 10.46 -5.27 9.72
C SER A 13 10.43 -6.80 9.78
N ALA A 14 11.29 -7.47 9.00
CA ALA A 14 11.41 -8.93 9.04
C ALA A 14 11.85 -9.42 10.42
N VAL A 15 12.87 -8.78 11.02
CA VAL A 15 13.34 -9.14 12.36
C VAL A 15 12.27 -8.93 13.42
N MET A 16 11.47 -7.86 13.32
CA MET A 16 10.40 -7.57 14.29
C MET A 16 9.18 -8.48 14.15
N ILE A 17 8.79 -8.87 12.93
CA ILE A 17 7.63 -9.74 12.73
C ILE A 17 7.94 -11.21 13.05
N THR A 18 9.20 -11.64 12.88
CA THR A 18 9.63 -13.03 13.10
C THR A 18 9.26 -13.58 14.50
N PRO A 19 9.55 -12.91 15.63
CA PRO A 19 9.19 -13.43 16.95
C PRO A 19 7.66 -13.50 17.13
N ALA A 20 6.91 -12.57 16.57
CA ALA A 20 5.44 -12.63 16.61
C ALA A 20 4.92 -13.85 15.84
N SER A 21 5.43 -14.12 14.64
CA SER A 21 5.07 -15.32 13.86
C SER A 21 5.36 -16.60 14.66
N LEU A 22 6.51 -16.72 15.32
CA LEU A 22 6.82 -17.91 16.13
C LEU A 22 5.94 -18.11 17.37
N VAL A 23 5.35 -17.03 17.91
CA VAL A 23 4.47 -17.08 19.08
C VAL A 23 3.02 -17.41 18.69
N PHE A 24 2.55 -16.85 17.56
CA PHE A 24 1.16 -16.97 17.12
C PHE A 24 0.90 -18.09 16.12
N GLU A 25 1.91 -18.49 15.36
CA GLU A 25 1.82 -19.58 14.38
C GLU A 25 2.61 -20.79 14.88
N ASN A 26 2.12 -22.00 14.57
CA ASN A 26 2.84 -23.24 14.88
C ASN A 26 3.69 -23.65 13.67
N PRO A 27 5.04 -23.51 13.71
CA PRO A 27 5.88 -23.77 12.55
C PRO A 27 5.84 -25.22 12.07
N ALA A 28 5.57 -26.16 12.99
CA ALA A 28 5.51 -27.59 12.68
C ALA A 28 4.20 -28.00 11.99
N ALA A 29 3.18 -27.15 12.02
CA ALA A 29 1.90 -27.39 11.34
C ALA A 29 1.86 -26.80 9.92
N ILE A 30 2.90 -26.08 9.51
CA ILE A 30 2.99 -25.46 8.18
C ILE A 30 3.46 -26.52 7.19
N ALA A 31 2.58 -26.91 6.27
CA ALA A 31 2.96 -27.68 5.09
C ALA A 31 3.35 -26.68 3.98
N PRO A 32 4.65 -26.55 3.65
CA PRO A 32 5.09 -25.61 2.62
C PRO A 32 4.60 -26.09 1.25
N ASP A 33 3.61 -25.40 0.70
CA ASP A 33 3.13 -25.58 -0.66
C ASP A 33 3.86 -24.64 -1.63
N ALA A 34 4.12 -25.11 -2.85
CA ALA A 34 4.83 -24.33 -3.86
C ALA A 34 4.06 -23.06 -4.25
N VAL A 35 2.72 -23.13 -4.27
CA VAL A 35 1.87 -21.96 -4.55
C VAL A 35 1.99 -20.94 -3.42
N SER A 36 1.95 -21.38 -2.16
CA SER A 36 2.10 -20.51 -0.99
C SER A 36 3.47 -19.84 -0.94
N LEU A 37 4.55 -20.57 -1.27
CA LEU A 37 5.89 -19.99 -1.37
C LEU A 37 5.99 -18.94 -2.48
N LEU A 38 5.43 -19.23 -3.66
CA LEU A 38 5.41 -18.28 -4.76
C LEU A 38 4.60 -17.03 -4.40
N ALA A 39 3.42 -17.19 -3.79
CA ALA A 39 2.59 -16.10 -3.31
C ALA A 39 3.36 -15.23 -2.31
N ALA A 40 4.02 -15.83 -1.31
CA ALA A 40 4.82 -15.11 -0.32
C ALA A 40 5.98 -14.32 -0.97
N VAL A 41 6.69 -14.91 -1.93
CA VAL A 41 7.77 -14.24 -2.66
C VAL A 41 7.24 -13.07 -3.49
N THR A 42 6.12 -13.26 -4.20
CA THR A 42 5.51 -12.18 -5.00
C THR A 42 5.03 -11.02 -4.11
N LEU A 43 4.39 -11.32 -2.97
CA LEU A 43 4.00 -10.31 -1.96
C LEU A 43 5.20 -9.56 -1.38
N GLY A 44 6.26 -10.27 -1.03
CA GLY A 44 7.47 -9.68 -0.45
C GLY A 44 8.25 -8.83 -1.45
N VAL A 45 8.49 -9.34 -2.66
CA VAL A 45 9.35 -8.67 -3.65
C VAL A 45 8.59 -7.63 -4.45
N VAL A 46 7.45 -7.99 -5.03
CA VAL A 46 6.72 -7.15 -5.99
C VAL A 46 5.86 -6.13 -5.25
N GLN A 47 5.09 -6.55 -4.25
CA GLN A 47 4.21 -5.62 -3.54
C GLN A 47 4.94 -4.83 -2.45
N THR A 48 5.85 -5.44 -1.69
CA THR A 48 6.48 -4.76 -0.55
C THR A 48 7.80 -4.07 -0.92
N ALA A 49 8.79 -4.82 -1.42
CA ALA A 49 10.13 -4.27 -1.67
C ALA A 49 10.13 -3.24 -2.82
N LEU A 50 9.49 -3.55 -3.94
CA LEU A 50 9.37 -2.63 -5.08
C LEU A 50 8.61 -1.35 -4.68
N ALA A 51 7.46 -1.48 -4.01
CA ALA A 51 6.68 -0.32 -3.60
C ALA A 51 7.45 0.59 -2.62
N THR A 52 8.20 0.00 -1.68
CA THR A 52 9.06 0.76 -0.75
C THR A 52 10.14 1.54 -1.52
N LEU A 53 10.78 0.92 -2.51
CA LEU A 53 11.75 1.60 -3.37
C LEU A 53 11.11 2.73 -4.18
N LEU A 54 9.92 2.50 -4.74
CA LEU A 54 9.16 3.51 -5.48
C LEU A 54 8.74 4.67 -4.56
N MET A 55 8.26 4.39 -3.36
CA MET A 55 7.94 5.38 -2.34
C MET A 55 9.14 6.30 -2.07
N PHE A 56 10.30 5.73 -1.74
CA PHE A 56 11.51 6.54 -1.52
C PHE A 56 11.94 7.32 -2.77
N ASN A 57 11.72 6.78 -3.97
CA ASN A 57 12.01 7.48 -5.22
C ASN A 57 11.08 8.69 -5.43
N ILE A 58 9.78 8.51 -5.23
CA ILE A 58 8.75 9.56 -5.39
C ILE A 58 8.95 10.66 -4.35
N ILE A 59 9.12 10.29 -3.08
CA ILE A 59 9.36 11.25 -2.00
C ILE A 59 10.59 12.10 -2.30
N ARG A 60 11.64 11.51 -2.87
CA ARG A 60 12.85 12.27 -3.25
C ARG A 60 12.60 13.24 -4.40
N ARG A 61 11.77 12.87 -5.39
CA ARG A 61 11.54 13.69 -6.58
C ARG A 61 10.51 14.79 -6.36
N GLN A 62 9.45 14.52 -5.59
CA GLN A 62 8.28 15.39 -5.46
C GLN A 62 7.88 15.72 -4.01
N GLY A 63 8.62 15.20 -3.02
CA GLY A 63 8.36 15.43 -1.60
C GLY A 63 7.32 14.49 -1.00
N ALA A 64 7.28 14.47 0.34
CA ALA A 64 6.35 13.64 1.11
C ALA A 64 4.88 14.06 0.95
N THR A 65 4.62 15.36 0.77
CA THR A 65 3.26 15.89 0.57
C THR A 65 2.62 15.34 -0.71
N PHE A 66 3.38 15.29 -1.81
CA PHE A 66 2.89 14.69 -3.06
C PHE A 66 2.65 13.19 -2.90
N PHE A 67 3.56 12.47 -2.25
CA PHE A 67 3.40 11.04 -2.00
C PHE A 67 2.13 10.74 -1.18
N SER A 68 1.82 11.55 -0.16
CA SER A 68 0.57 11.42 0.61
C SER A 68 -0.67 11.57 -0.26
N GLN A 69 -0.64 12.41 -1.30
CA GLN A 69 -1.76 12.55 -2.23
C GLN A 69 -2.02 11.28 -3.04
N ILE A 70 -0.99 10.48 -3.34
CA ILE A 70 -1.14 9.21 -4.05
C ILE A 70 -1.97 8.22 -3.22
N ASN A 71 -1.84 8.24 -1.88
CA ASN A 71 -2.62 7.36 -1.02
C ASN A 71 -4.13 7.62 -1.12
N PHE A 72 -4.56 8.82 -1.51
CA PHE A 72 -5.98 9.10 -1.73
C PHE A 72 -6.55 8.43 -2.99
N LEU A 73 -5.70 7.92 -3.89
CA LEU A 73 -6.12 7.13 -5.05
C LEU A 73 -6.31 5.65 -4.71
N VAL A 74 -5.81 5.18 -3.57
CA VAL A 74 -5.92 3.76 -3.17
C VAL A 74 -7.37 3.26 -3.14
N PRO A 75 -8.34 3.98 -2.54
CA PRO A 75 -9.74 3.56 -2.55
C PRO A 75 -10.34 3.49 -3.96
N LEU A 76 -9.98 4.42 -4.84
CA LEU A 76 -10.43 4.45 -6.23
C LEU A 76 -9.95 3.19 -6.98
N PHE A 77 -8.65 2.90 -6.90
CA PHE A 77 -8.09 1.71 -7.52
C PHE A 77 -8.61 0.42 -6.88
N GLY A 78 -8.90 0.41 -5.58
CA GLY A 78 -9.49 -0.74 -4.88
C GLY A 78 -10.90 -1.08 -5.38
N VAL A 79 -11.78 -0.09 -5.53
CA VAL A 79 -13.13 -0.32 -6.08
C VAL A 79 -13.07 -0.71 -7.56
N LEU A 80 -12.22 -0.04 -8.34
CA LEU A 80 -12.03 -0.36 -9.75
C LEU A 80 -11.47 -1.77 -9.96
N SER A 81 -10.46 -2.18 -9.19
CA SER A 81 -9.88 -3.51 -9.30
C SER A 81 -10.86 -4.59 -8.83
N GLY A 82 -11.63 -4.35 -7.77
CA GLY A 82 -12.70 -5.24 -7.34
C GLY A 82 -13.76 -5.45 -8.42
N PHE A 83 -14.21 -4.37 -9.06
CA PHE A 83 -15.19 -4.46 -10.14
C PHE A 83 -14.63 -5.11 -11.42
N VAL A 84 -13.43 -4.71 -11.86
CA VAL A 84 -12.87 -5.14 -13.15
C VAL A 84 -12.20 -6.52 -13.08
N ILE A 85 -11.44 -6.80 -12.01
CA ILE A 85 -10.64 -8.03 -11.88
C ILE A 85 -11.47 -9.13 -11.20
N LEU A 86 -12.18 -8.81 -10.12
CA LEU A 86 -12.97 -9.81 -9.38
C LEU A 86 -14.42 -9.91 -9.91
N GLY A 87 -14.90 -8.93 -10.69
CA GLY A 87 -16.28 -8.92 -11.19
C GLY A 87 -17.32 -8.56 -10.12
N GLU A 88 -16.88 -8.01 -8.98
CA GLU A 88 -17.78 -7.67 -7.87
C GLU A 88 -18.57 -6.40 -8.18
N ILE A 89 -19.89 -6.46 -8.10
CA ILE A 89 -20.74 -5.26 -8.21
C ILE A 89 -20.48 -4.38 -6.98
N PRO A 90 -19.92 -3.17 -7.14
CA PRO A 90 -19.58 -2.34 -6.00
C PRO A 90 -20.85 -1.97 -5.24
N ALA A 91 -20.86 -2.28 -3.95
CA ALA A 91 -21.98 -1.95 -3.08
C ALA A 91 -22.26 -0.43 -3.14
N PRO A 92 -23.54 -0.01 -3.02
CA PRO A 92 -23.88 1.42 -2.99
C PRO A 92 -23.12 2.20 -1.91
N SER A 93 -22.81 1.55 -0.78
CA SER A 93 -21.97 2.10 0.29
C SER A 93 -20.52 2.38 -0.15
N ALA A 94 -19.93 1.50 -0.97
CA ALA A 94 -18.58 1.69 -1.51
C ALA A 94 -18.53 2.87 -2.49
N LEU A 95 -19.56 3.02 -3.33
CA LEU A 95 -19.71 4.17 -4.22
C LEU A 95 -19.90 5.48 -3.44
N ALA A 96 -20.73 5.47 -2.39
CA ALA A 96 -20.92 6.62 -1.52
C ALA A 96 -19.62 7.03 -0.82
N ALA A 97 -18.87 6.06 -0.28
CA ALA A 97 -17.55 6.30 0.31
C ALA A 97 -16.57 6.89 -0.71
N LEU A 98 -16.55 6.38 -1.95
CA LEU A 98 -15.70 6.89 -3.01
C LEU A 98 -16.02 8.37 -3.33
N VAL A 99 -17.31 8.74 -3.41
CA VAL A 99 -17.73 10.14 -3.62
C VAL A 99 -17.29 11.03 -2.45
N ILE A 100 -17.42 10.58 -1.21
CA ILE A 100 -16.98 11.32 -0.02
C ILE A 100 -15.47 11.55 -0.05
N ILE A 101 -14.67 10.52 -0.36
CA ILE A 101 -13.21 10.62 -0.45
C ILE A 101 -12.81 11.59 -1.56
N LEU A 102 -13.38 11.45 -2.77
CA LEU A 102 -13.07 12.32 -3.90
C LEU A 102 -13.44 13.79 -3.65
N SER A 103 -14.60 14.04 -3.03
CA SER A 103 -15.01 15.40 -2.65
C SER A 103 -14.09 15.99 -1.58
N GLY A 104 -13.66 15.21 -0.59
CA GLY A 104 -12.68 15.62 0.41
C GLY A 104 -11.34 16.02 -0.22
N ILE A 105 -10.82 15.23 -1.17
CA ILE A 105 -9.60 15.56 -1.92
C ILE A 105 -9.77 16.86 -2.70
N PHE A 106 -10.91 17.02 -3.38
CA PHE A 106 -11.22 18.21 -4.17
C PHE A 106 -11.23 19.47 -3.29
N MET A 107 -11.89 19.42 -2.14
CA MET A 107 -11.88 20.51 -1.16
C MET A 107 -10.48 20.80 -0.61
N ALA A 108 -9.72 19.77 -0.24
CA ALA A 108 -8.35 19.93 0.26
C ALA A 108 -7.44 20.60 -0.76
N ARG A 109 -7.57 20.26 -2.05
CA ARG A 109 -6.82 20.93 -3.13
C ARG A 109 -7.24 22.38 -3.34
N LEU A 110 -8.54 22.68 -3.26
CA LEU A 110 -9.05 24.05 -3.38
C LEU A 110 -8.54 24.95 -2.25
N GLY A 111 -8.45 24.44 -1.02
CA GLY A 111 -7.92 25.19 0.13
C GLY A 111 -6.44 25.56 -0.03
N ILE A 112 -5.62 24.64 -0.53
CA ILE A 112 -4.18 24.87 -0.76
C ILE A 112 -3.96 25.96 -1.84
N SER A 113 -4.82 26.00 -2.87
CA SER A 113 -4.71 27.01 -3.94
C SER A 113 -5.04 28.44 -3.48
N ARG A 114 -5.72 28.63 -2.33
CA ARG A 114 -6.07 29.97 -1.81
C ARG A 114 -4.99 30.58 -0.92
N VAL A 115 -4.08 29.77 -0.35
CA VAL A 115 -3.03 30.24 0.57
C VAL A 115 -1.81 30.81 -0.18
N HIS A 116 -1.67 30.50 -1.47
CA HIS A 116 -0.55 30.97 -2.32
C HIS A 116 -0.94 32.14 -3.24
N LYS A 117 -2.06 32.81 -2.99
CA LYS A 117 -2.42 34.10 -3.60
C LYS A 117 -2.30 35.21 -2.58
#